data_AF-A0A5S9PK68-F1
#
_entry.id   AF-A0A5S9PK68-F1
#
_cell.length_a   1.000
_cell.length_b   1.000
_cell.length_c   1.000
_cell.angle_alpha   90.00
_cell.angle_beta   90.00
_cell.angle_gamma   90.00
#
_symmetry.space_group_name_H-M   'P 1'
#
loop_
_entity.id
_entity.type
_entity.pdbx_description
1 polymer ?
#
loop_
_entity_poly.entity_id
_entity_poly.type
_entity_poly.pdbx_seq_one_letter_code
_entity_poly.pdbx_strand_id
1 'polypeptide(L)'
;MANAPLMPKATAVWLVENTALTFDQIADFCKLHVLEVKGIADGEVAQGIKGLDPVSTGQLAREEIERAEKNPNHRLKLLESKVRLPEAKRRRGPRYTPVSKRQDRPNAILWLLRNHPELKDSQIMRLVGTTKTTIESIKERTHWNAANLTPMDPVTLGLCSQIDLDIEVQRASKDRPAATAAAGEHDVTLLPVDVSTGEAEHEPFVATRKPREEPIDLDTVFAKLGGSRKSEAEDEE
;
A
#
# COMPACT_ATOMS: atom_id res chain seq x y z
N MET A 1 15.96 18.55 13.77
CA MET A 1 14.99 19.35 12.98
C MET A 1 15.54 20.77 12.87
N ALA A 2 15.28 21.49 11.79
CA ALA A 2 15.80 22.85 11.66
C ALA A 2 15.00 23.82 12.54
N ASN A 3 15.57 24.20 13.69
CA ASN A 3 15.00 25.23 14.56
C ASN A 3 15.31 26.61 13.95
N ALA A 4 14.59 26.93 12.86
CA ALA A 4 14.57 28.22 12.20
C ALA A 4 13.12 28.72 12.10
N PRO A 5 12.88 30.04 12.17
CA PRO A 5 11.54 30.62 11.94
C PRO A 5 11.01 30.28 10.55
N LEU A 6 9.68 30.28 10.38
CA LEU A 6 9.01 29.81 9.16
C LEU A 6 9.42 30.58 7.89
N MET A 7 9.80 31.85 8.04
CA MET A 7 10.19 32.77 6.96
C MET A 7 11.45 33.55 7.37
N PRO A 8 12.65 32.94 7.38
CA PRO A 8 13.81 33.49 8.09
C PRO A 8 14.27 34.84 7.56
N LYS A 9 14.19 35.10 6.24
CA LYS A 9 14.53 36.41 5.67
C LYS A 9 13.51 37.49 6.05
N ALA A 10 12.21 37.20 5.98
CA ALA A 10 11.16 38.16 6.36
C ALA A 10 11.14 38.46 7.87
N THR A 11 11.45 37.45 8.70
CA THR A 11 11.62 37.64 10.14
C THR A 11 12.89 38.42 10.48
N ALA A 12 13.99 38.21 9.74
CA ALA A 12 15.21 39.02 9.89
C ALA A 12 14.97 40.50 9.55
N VAL A 13 14.29 40.80 8.44
CA VAL A 13 13.89 42.19 8.08
C VAL A 13 13.14 42.84 9.25
N TRP A 14 12.10 42.17 9.75
CA TRP A 14 11.29 42.71 10.84
C TRP A 14 12.10 42.92 12.13
N LEU A 15 12.98 41.98 12.51
CA LEU A 15 13.82 42.10 13.70
C LEU A 15 14.81 43.28 13.58
N VAL A 16 15.46 43.45 12.41
CA VAL A 16 16.38 44.57 12.16
C VAL A 16 15.66 45.93 12.23
N GLU A 17 14.43 46.01 11.73
CA GLU A 17 13.65 47.26 11.72
C GLU A 17 12.99 47.61 13.08
N ASN A 18 12.63 46.61 13.90
CA ASN A 18 11.74 46.78 15.05
C ASN A 18 12.36 46.45 16.41
N THR A 19 13.64 46.07 16.48
CA THR A 19 14.32 45.68 17.74
C THR A 19 15.76 46.19 17.78
N ALA A 20 16.30 46.39 18.99
CA ALA A 20 17.69 46.83 19.21
C ALA A 20 18.69 45.66 19.30
N LEU A 21 18.41 44.53 18.64
CA LEU A 21 19.21 43.31 18.70
C LEU A 21 20.51 43.42 17.88
N THR A 22 21.54 42.70 18.31
CA THR A 22 22.78 42.60 17.53
C THR A 22 22.59 41.73 16.28
N PHE A 23 23.31 42.03 15.20
CA PHE A 23 23.25 41.24 13.96
C PHE A 23 23.60 39.77 14.17
N ASP A 24 24.48 39.46 15.13
CA ASP A 24 24.87 38.10 15.49
C ASP A 24 23.71 37.34 16.17
N GLN A 25 22.93 37.99 17.04
CA GLN A 25 21.72 37.40 17.63
C GLN A 25 20.64 37.12 16.59
N ILE A 26 20.43 38.03 15.63
CA ILE A 26 19.47 37.86 14.53
C ILE A 26 19.92 36.75 13.57
N ALA A 27 21.22 36.68 13.25
CA ALA A 27 21.82 35.61 12.45
C ALA A 27 21.67 34.24 13.12
N ASP A 28 22.00 34.14 14.41
CA ASP A 28 21.85 32.92 15.22
C ASP A 28 20.38 32.46 15.32
N PHE A 29 19.42 33.38 15.35
CA PHE A 29 17.99 33.07 15.41
C PHE A 29 17.42 32.64 14.06
N CYS A 30 17.66 33.41 13.00
CA CYS A 30 17.13 33.14 11.66
C CYS A 30 17.94 32.07 10.89
N LYS A 31 19.09 31.62 11.41
CA LYS A 31 20.04 30.72 10.75
C LYS A 31 20.54 31.27 9.39
N LEU A 32 20.72 32.58 9.34
CA LEU A 32 21.30 33.32 8.22
C LEU A 32 22.75 33.70 8.55
N HIS A 33 23.55 34.03 7.54
CA HIS A 33 24.89 34.55 7.81
C HIS A 33 24.84 36.01 8.27
N VAL A 34 25.77 36.44 9.13
CA VAL A 34 25.82 37.83 9.65
C VAL A 34 25.92 38.86 8.50
N LEU A 35 26.60 38.51 7.40
CA LEU A 35 26.65 39.35 6.20
C LEU A 35 25.29 39.48 5.49
N GLU A 36 24.44 38.44 5.51
CA GLU A 36 23.08 38.57 4.97
C GLU A 36 22.22 39.48 5.85
N VAL A 37 22.38 39.42 7.18
CA VAL A 37 21.68 40.32 8.11
C VAL A 37 22.13 41.77 7.93
N LYS A 38 23.43 42.01 7.71
CA LYS A 38 23.96 43.33 7.35
C LYS A 38 23.40 43.81 6.02
N GLY A 39 23.47 43.00 4.96
CA GLY A 39 22.88 43.32 3.65
C GLY A 39 21.35 43.47 3.67
N ILE A 40 20.66 42.97 4.70
CA ILE A 40 19.25 43.29 4.98
C ILE A 40 19.12 44.68 5.62
N ALA A 41 19.95 45.02 6.60
CA ALA A 41 19.98 46.34 7.23
C ALA A 41 20.37 47.47 6.24
N ASP A 42 21.30 47.18 5.34
CA ASP A 42 21.73 48.07 4.25
C ASP A 42 20.71 48.13 3.09
N GLY A 43 19.65 47.30 3.13
CA GLY A 43 18.57 47.30 2.15
C GLY A 43 18.91 46.69 0.78
N GLU A 44 19.97 45.87 0.67
CA GLU A 44 20.42 45.24 -0.57
C GLU A 44 19.78 43.85 -0.80
N VAL A 45 19.75 43.01 0.24
CA VAL A 45 19.48 41.55 0.12
C VAL A 45 17.99 41.19 0.18
N ALA A 46 17.11 42.12 0.60
CA ALA A 46 15.70 41.84 0.87
C ALA A 46 14.72 42.87 0.27
N GLN A 47 15.11 43.59 -0.79
CA GLN A 47 14.23 44.54 -1.46
C GLN A 47 12.91 43.89 -1.90
N GLY A 48 11.79 44.41 -1.41
CA GLY A 48 10.44 43.91 -1.69
C GLY A 48 9.94 42.80 -0.75
N ILE A 49 10.73 42.29 0.19
CA ILE A 49 10.25 41.35 1.22
C ILE A 49 9.60 42.15 2.36
N LYS A 50 8.28 42.03 2.50
CA LYS A 50 7.58 42.61 3.65
C LYS A 50 7.97 41.86 4.94
N GLY A 51 8.45 42.58 5.94
CA GLY A 51 8.79 42.02 7.25
C GLY A 51 7.60 41.30 7.90
N LEU A 52 7.86 40.13 8.49
CA LEU A 52 6.86 39.32 9.20
C LEU A 52 7.17 39.27 10.69
N ASP A 53 6.25 39.80 11.50
CA ASP A 53 6.37 39.83 12.97
C ASP A 53 6.35 38.40 13.57
N PRO A 54 7.47 37.92 14.16
CA PRO A 54 7.54 36.60 14.79
C PRO A 54 6.74 36.52 16.10
N VAL A 55 6.43 37.64 16.74
CA VAL A 55 5.58 37.71 17.93
C VAL A 55 4.12 37.49 17.52
N SER A 56 3.64 38.18 16.47
CA SER A 56 2.30 37.93 15.91
C SER A 56 2.11 36.49 15.42
N THR A 57 3.18 35.87 14.92
CA THR A 57 3.18 34.48 14.45
C THR A 57 3.34 33.45 15.59
N GLY A 58 3.54 33.90 16.83
CA GLY A 58 3.74 33.04 18.00
C GLY A 58 5.06 32.26 18.03
N GLN A 59 6.06 32.70 17.25
CA GLN A 59 7.40 32.09 17.17
C GLN A 59 8.39 32.68 18.17
N LEU A 60 8.17 33.93 18.63
CA LEU A 60 8.91 34.59 19.70
C LEU A 60 7.95 35.21 20.72
N ALA A 61 8.38 35.29 21.97
CA ALA A 61 7.72 36.10 23.00
C ALA A 61 8.33 37.50 23.06
N ARG A 62 7.53 38.54 23.34
CA ARG A 62 8.03 39.92 23.52
C ARG A 62 9.08 40.00 24.64
N GLU A 63 8.84 39.30 25.75
CA GLU A 63 9.77 39.18 26.88
C GLU A 63 11.14 38.58 26.49
N GLU A 64 11.18 37.72 25.46
CA GLU A 64 12.43 37.10 24.99
C GLU A 64 13.28 38.14 24.24
N ILE A 65 12.64 39.01 23.46
CA ILE A 65 13.27 40.14 22.78
C ILE A 65 13.81 41.14 23.81
N GLU A 66 13.01 41.56 24.79
CA GLU A 66 13.45 42.50 25.83
C GLU A 66 14.63 41.98 26.67
N ARG A 67 14.70 40.66 26.89
CA ARG A 67 15.84 40.01 27.58
C ARG A 67 17.08 39.91 26.70
N ALA A 68 16.90 39.79 25.39
CA ALA A 68 17.97 39.78 24.39
C ALA A 68 18.54 41.18 24.10
N GLU A 69 17.71 42.22 24.07
CA GLU A 69 18.14 43.62 23.91
C GLU A 69 19.00 44.10 25.08
N LYS A 70 18.70 43.63 26.31
CA LYS A 70 19.49 43.94 27.51
C LYS A 70 20.81 43.18 27.59
N ASN A 71 20.99 42.09 26.83
CA ASN A 71 22.15 41.20 26.91
C ASN A 71 22.60 40.75 25.51
N PRO A 72 23.66 41.35 24.92
CA PRO A 72 24.09 41.02 23.56
C PRO A 72 24.55 39.56 23.38
N ASN A 73 24.98 38.90 24.47
CA ASN A 73 25.36 37.49 24.48
C ASN A 73 24.17 36.52 24.59
N HIS A 74 22.94 37.01 24.78
CA HIS A 74 21.76 36.16 24.96
C HIS A 74 21.25 35.64 23.62
N ARG A 75 21.16 34.31 23.48
CA ARG A 75 20.68 33.64 22.28
C ARG A 75 19.17 33.41 22.32
N LEU A 76 18.46 34.10 21.45
CA LEU A 76 17.02 33.91 21.22
C LEU A 76 16.69 32.44 20.93
N LYS A 77 15.59 31.97 21.52
CA LYS A 77 15.05 30.62 21.28
C LYS A 77 13.66 30.73 20.68
N LEU A 78 13.40 29.92 19.64
CA LEU A 78 12.06 29.74 19.10
C LEU A 78 11.13 29.17 20.17
N LEU A 79 9.94 29.75 20.29
CA LEU A 79 8.89 29.23 21.14
C LEU A 79 8.21 28.06 20.42
N GLU A 80 8.28 26.86 21.00
CA GLU A 80 7.60 25.69 20.44
C GLU A 80 6.08 25.89 20.52
N SER A 81 5.41 25.90 19.36
CA SER A 81 3.97 26.13 19.29
C SER A 81 3.22 24.97 19.96
N LYS A 82 2.57 25.27 21.09
CA LYS A 82 1.78 24.27 21.86
C LYS A 82 0.61 23.69 21.07
N VAL A 83 0.20 24.34 19.98
CA VAL A 83 -0.88 23.89 19.10
C VAL A 83 -0.33 22.92 18.06
N ARG A 84 -0.34 21.62 18.37
CA ARG A 84 -0.17 20.58 17.35
C ARG A 84 -1.38 20.60 16.42
N LEU A 85 -1.27 21.29 15.28
CA LEU A 85 -2.22 21.12 14.19
C LEU A 85 -2.24 19.62 13.80
N PRO A 86 -3.41 18.96 13.77
CA PRO A 86 -3.49 17.59 13.30
C PRO A 86 -3.04 17.56 11.83
N GLU A 87 -2.22 16.57 11.48
CA GLU A 87 -1.69 16.47 10.12
C GLU A 87 -2.83 16.50 9.10
N ALA A 88 -2.74 17.45 8.15
CA ALA A 88 -3.74 17.60 7.12
C ALA A 88 -3.82 16.30 6.31
N LYS A 89 -4.87 15.50 6.56
CA LYS A 89 -5.15 14.25 5.84
C LYS A 89 -5.16 14.55 4.35
N ARG A 90 -4.06 14.22 3.67
CA ARG A 90 -3.89 14.46 2.23
C ARG A 90 -5.05 13.79 1.51
N ARG A 91 -5.97 14.60 0.98
CA ARG A 91 -7.10 14.09 0.20
C ARG A 91 -6.51 13.30 -0.97
N ARG A 92 -6.72 11.98 -0.98
CA ARG A 92 -6.24 11.10 -2.05
C ARG A 92 -7.03 11.41 -3.31
N GLY A 93 -6.54 12.37 -4.10
CA GLY A 93 -7.07 12.66 -5.43
C GLY A 93 -6.79 11.50 -6.40
N PRO A 94 -7.47 11.45 -7.56
CA PRO A 94 -7.24 10.43 -8.57
C PRO A 94 -5.76 10.38 -8.96
N ARG A 95 -5.13 9.21 -8.82
CA ARG A 95 -3.71 9.04 -9.12
C ARG A 95 -3.52 9.03 -10.64
N TYR A 96 -2.75 9.98 -11.18
CA TYR A 96 -2.47 10.01 -12.62
C TYR A 96 -1.78 8.71 -13.05
N THR A 97 -2.40 7.98 -13.99
CA THR A 97 -1.81 6.78 -14.60
C THR A 97 -1.05 7.17 -15.87
N PRO A 98 0.25 6.83 -15.99
CA PRO A 98 1.05 7.11 -17.17
C PRO A 98 0.50 6.38 -18.41
N VAL A 99 0.76 6.93 -19.60
CA VAL A 99 0.17 6.46 -20.87
C VAL A 99 0.44 4.97 -21.13
N SER A 100 1.65 4.48 -20.84
CA SER A 100 2.02 3.07 -21.03
C SER A 100 1.08 2.10 -20.31
N LYS A 101 0.72 2.42 -19.05
CA LYS A 101 -0.18 1.61 -18.22
C LYS A 101 -1.67 1.76 -18.57
N ARG A 102 -2.04 2.54 -19.60
CA ARG A 102 -3.44 2.71 -19.99
C ARG A 102 -3.99 1.50 -20.75
N GLN A 103 -3.14 0.78 -21.49
CA GLN A 103 -3.53 -0.44 -22.21
C GLN A 103 -3.84 -1.60 -21.26
N ASP A 104 -3.31 -1.57 -20.03
CA ASP A 104 -3.55 -2.59 -19.01
C ASP A 104 -4.81 -2.31 -18.17
N ARG A 105 -5.37 -1.10 -18.24
CA ARG A 105 -6.59 -0.74 -17.48
C ARG A 105 -7.81 -1.60 -17.86
N PRO A 106 -8.06 -1.95 -19.15
CA PRO A 106 -9.14 -2.86 -19.50
C PRO A 106 -8.93 -4.29 -18.96
N ASN A 107 -7.68 -4.78 -18.99
CA ASN A 107 -7.29 -6.08 -18.40
C ASN A 107 -7.55 -6.12 -16.88
N ALA A 108 -7.23 -5.02 -16.19
CA ALA A 108 -7.51 -4.83 -14.76
C ALA A 108 -9.01 -4.79 -14.43
N ILE A 109 -9.82 -4.10 -15.23
CA ILE A 109 -11.28 -4.07 -15.06
C ILE A 109 -11.87 -5.47 -15.25
N LEU A 110 -11.44 -6.22 -16.27
CA LEU A 110 -11.92 -7.58 -16.52
C LEU A 110 -11.60 -8.52 -15.34
N TRP A 111 -10.41 -8.38 -14.74
CA TRP A 111 -10.03 -9.14 -13.54
C TRP A 111 -10.90 -8.79 -12.33
N LEU A 112 -11.13 -7.49 -12.08
CA LEU A 112 -11.99 -7.02 -10.99
C LEU A 112 -13.44 -7.52 -11.14
N LEU A 113 -14.02 -7.41 -12.35
CA LEU A 113 -15.37 -7.90 -12.63
C LEU A 113 -15.49 -9.42 -12.48
N ARG A 114 -14.43 -10.19 -12.79
CA ARG A 114 -14.45 -11.65 -12.69
C ARG A 114 -14.28 -12.16 -11.26
N ASN A 115 -13.34 -11.59 -10.50
CA ASN A 115 -12.94 -12.13 -9.20
C ASN A 115 -13.60 -11.40 -8.02
N HIS A 116 -14.03 -10.15 -8.21
CA HIS A 116 -14.73 -9.35 -7.20
C HIS A 116 -16.04 -8.75 -7.76
N PRO A 117 -17.04 -9.58 -8.11
CA PRO A 117 -18.36 -9.11 -8.57
C PRO A 117 -19.13 -8.30 -7.51
N GLU A 118 -18.63 -8.28 -6.27
CA GLU A 118 -19.17 -7.47 -5.18
C GLU A 118 -18.86 -5.97 -5.32
N LEU A 119 -17.80 -5.61 -6.04
CA LEU A 119 -17.38 -4.21 -6.21
C LEU A 119 -18.35 -3.43 -7.10
N LYS A 120 -18.82 -2.29 -6.61
CA LYS A 120 -19.64 -1.33 -7.39
C LYS A 120 -18.75 -0.62 -8.42
N ASP A 121 -19.33 -0.22 -9.56
CA ASP A 121 -18.64 0.55 -10.60
C ASP A 121 -17.91 1.79 -10.03
N SER A 122 -18.51 2.47 -9.05
CA SER A 122 -17.95 3.65 -8.37
C SER A 122 -16.72 3.36 -7.51
N GLN A 123 -16.47 2.09 -7.17
CA GLN A 123 -15.25 1.63 -6.49
C GLN A 123 -14.17 1.28 -7.53
N ILE A 124 -14.55 0.57 -8.59
CA ILE A 124 -13.66 0.26 -9.73
C ILE A 124 -13.11 1.55 -10.36
N MET A 125 -13.96 2.56 -10.56
CA MET A 125 -13.55 3.90 -11.03
C MET A 125 -12.49 4.55 -10.13
N ARG A 126 -12.57 4.36 -8.80
CA ARG A 126 -11.60 4.93 -7.83
C ARG A 126 -10.30 4.13 -7.73
N LEU A 127 -10.35 2.82 -7.94
CA LEU A 127 -9.19 1.93 -7.95
C LEU A 127 -8.36 2.06 -9.23
N VAL A 128 -9.01 2.07 -10.41
CA VAL A 128 -8.35 2.01 -11.73
C VAL A 128 -8.22 3.40 -12.38
N GLY A 129 -9.03 4.38 -11.95
CA GLY A 129 -9.01 5.73 -12.51
C GLY A 129 -9.63 5.82 -13.91
N THR A 130 -10.67 5.03 -14.17
CA THR A 130 -11.41 4.92 -15.45
C THR A 130 -12.82 5.50 -15.37
N THR A 131 -13.52 5.61 -16.50
CA THR A 131 -14.92 6.08 -16.56
C THR A 131 -15.90 4.90 -16.51
N LYS A 132 -17.13 5.17 -16.03
CA LYS A 132 -18.22 4.18 -16.00
C LYS A 132 -18.50 3.57 -17.38
N THR A 133 -18.49 4.40 -18.43
CA THR A 133 -18.66 3.96 -19.82
C THR A 133 -17.66 2.89 -20.24
N THR A 134 -16.38 3.00 -19.85
CA THR A 134 -15.37 1.97 -20.16
C THR A 134 -15.61 0.67 -19.37
N ILE A 135 -16.10 0.76 -18.14
CA ILE A 135 -16.45 -0.42 -17.33
C ILE A 135 -17.65 -1.14 -17.95
N GLU A 136 -18.68 -0.42 -18.35
CA GLU A 136 -19.86 -0.93 -19.08
C GLU A 136 -19.43 -1.60 -20.39
N SER A 137 -18.60 -0.93 -21.22
CA SER A 137 -18.12 -1.52 -22.48
C SER A 137 -17.31 -2.81 -22.31
N ILE A 138 -16.64 -3.00 -21.17
CA ILE A 138 -15.90 -4.24 -20.87
C ILE A 138 -16.86 -5.33 -20.35
N LYS A 139 -17.83 -4.95 -19.51
CA LYS A 139 -18.89 -5.84 -19.02
C LYS A 139 -19.76 -6.40 -20.16
N GLU A 140 -20.08 -5.57 -21.13
CA GLU A 140 -20.86 -5.92 -22.33
C GLU A 140 -19.99 -6.51 -23.46
N ARG A 141 -18.65 -6.53 -23.30
CA ARG A 141 -17.68 -6.91 -24.35
C ARG A 141 -17.78 -6.09 -25.65
N THR A 142 -18.25 -4.86 -25.58
CA THR A 142 -18.35 -3.90 -26.70
C THR A 142 -17.10 -3.03 -26.87
N HIS A 143 -16.11 -3.15 -25.98
CA HIS A 143 -14.81 -2.48 -26.11
C HIS A 143 -14.06 -2.94 -27.38
N TRP A 144 -13.41 -2.02 -28.10
CA TRP A 144 -12.73 -2.30 -29.38
C TRP A 144 -11.69 -3.45 -29.32
N ASN A 145 -11.07 -3.66 -28.16
CA ASN A 145 -10.12 -4.76 -27.93
C ASN A 145 -10.72 -5.95 -27.16
N ALA A 146 -12.05 -6.18 -27.26
CA ALA A 146 -12.76 -7.19 -26.47
C ALA A 146 -12.18 -8.61 -26.59
N ALA A 147 -11.65 -8.97 -27.76
CA ALA A 147 -11.15 -10.31 -28.05
C ALA A 147 -9.79 -10.63 -27.40
N ASN A 148 -8.93 -9.63 -27.17
CA ASN A 148 -7.56 -9.84 -26.68
C ASN A 148 -7.37 -9.45 -25.19
N LEU A 149 -8.46 -9.17 -24.48
CA LEU A 149 -8.40 -8.87 -23.04
C LEU A 149 -7.95 -10.10 -22.26
N THR A 150 -6.97 -9.91 -21.38
CA THR A 150 -6.55 -10.93 -20.41
C THR A 150 -6.81 -10.42 -19.00
N PRO A 151 -7.46 -11.19 -18.10
CA PRO A 151 -7.70 -10.73 -16.74
C PRO A 151 -6.38 -10.70 -15.95
N MET A 152 -5.87 -9.50 -15.67
CA MET A 152 -4.65 -9.25 -14.87
C MET A 152 -4.96 -8.42 -13.62
N ASP A 153 -4.28 -8.71 -12.51
CA ASP A 153 -4.54 -8.06 -11.22
C ASP A 153 -4.10 -6.57 -11.22
N PRO A 154 -4.99 -5.60 -10.91
CA PRO A 154 -4.63 -4.18 -10.81
C PRO A 154 -3.52 -3.86 -9.80
N VAL A 155 -3.29 -4.68 -8.78
CA VAL A 155 -2.18 -4.51 -7.82
C VAL A 155 -0.85 -4.87 -8.49
N THR A 156 -0.77 -5.99 -9.22
CA THR A 156 0.43 -6.37 -9.99
C THR A 156 0.77 -5.35 -11.09
N LEU A 157 -0.24 -4.76 -11.71
CA LEU A 157 -0.09 -3.68 -12.69
C LEU A 157 0.29 -2.34 -12.04
N GLY A 158 0.24 -2.24 -10.70
CA GLY A 158 0.52 -1.03 -9.93
C GLY A 158 -0.45 0.11 -10.22
N LEU A 159 -1.73 -0.22 -10.41
CA LEU A 159 -2.83 0.73 -10.61
C LEU A 159 -3.44 1.11 -9.25
N CYS A 160 -3.73 0.11 -8.41
CA CYS A 160 -4.08 0.29 -6.99
C CYS A 160 -2.98 -0.27 -6.07
N SER A 161 -3.07 0.01 -4.77
CA SER A 161 -2.31 -0.74 -3.75
C SER A 161 -3.18 -1.84 -3.15
N GLN A 162 -2.57 -2.89 -2.61
CA GLN A 162 -3.28 -3.97 -1.91
C GLN A 162 -4.23 -3.41 -0.83
N ILE A 163 -3.73 -2.45 -0.04
CA ILE A 163 -4.49 -1.78 1.03
C ILE A 163 -5.73 -1.07 0.46
N ASP A 164 -5.61 -0.37 -0.67
CA ASP A 164 -6.76 0.30 -1.29
C ASP A 164 -7.78 -0.71 -1.85
N LEU A 165 -7.32 -1.85 -2.38
CA LEU A 165 -8.18 -2.95 -2.85
C LEU A 165 -8.96 -3.58 -1.68
N ASP A 166 -8.26 -3.99 -0.62
CA ASP A 166 -8.84 -4.62 0.56
C ASP A 166 -9.88 -3.70 1.24
N ILE A 167 -9.58 -2.40 1.34
CA ILE A 167 -10.52 -1.40 1.89
C ILE A 167 -11.80 -1.31 1.06
N GLU A 168 -11.71 -1.34 -0.27
CA GLU A 168 -12.89 -1.27 -1.13
C GLU A 168 -13.69 -2.57 -1.17
N VAL A 169 -13.04 -3.73 -1.12
CA VAL A 169 -13.73 -5.02 -0.96
C VAL A 169 -14.45 -5.09 0.39
N GLN A 170 -13.80 -4.68 1.49
CA GLN A 170 -14.45 -4.59 2.81
C GLN A 170 -15.59 -3.57 2.88
N ARG A 171 -15.57 -2.52 2.06
CA ARG A 171 -16.70 -1.58 1.93
C ARG A 171 -17.83 -2.18 1.12
N ALA A 172 -17.51 -2.85 0.01
CA ALA A 172 -18.48 -3.51 -0.86
C ALA A 172 -19.27 -4.59 -0.13
N SER A 173 -18.59 -5.44 0.65
CA SER A 173 -19.21 -6.52 1.42
C SER A 173 -20.06 -6.03 2.58
N LYS A 174 -19.71 -4.88 3.20
CA LYS A 174 -20.54 -4.21 4.23
C LYS A 174 -21.74 -3.47 3.65
N ASP A 175 -21.58 -2.88 2.47
CA ASP A 175 -22.64 -2.18 1.73
C ASP A 175 -23.67 -3.14 1.13
N ARG A 176 -23.33 -4.43 0.99
CA ARG A 176 -24.28 -5.49 0.64
C ARG A 176 -25.07 -5.80 1.92
N PRO A 177 -26.39 -5.50 2.01
CA PRO A 177 -27.19 -6.07 3.08
C PRO A 177 -27.04 -7.58 3.01
N ALA A 178 -26.89 -8.24 4.17
CA ALA A 178 -26.68 -9.68 4.23
C ALA A 178 -27.83 -10.39 3.49
N ALA A 179 -27.57 -10.81 2.26
CA ALA A 179 -28.53 -11.51 1.44
C ALA A 179 -28.67 -12.91 2.03
N THR A 180 -29.68 -13.04 2.90
CA THR A 180 -30.46 -14.25 3.17
C THR A 180 -29.72 -15.57 2.95
N ALA A 181 -29.40 -16.25 4.04
CA ALA A 181 -29.09 -17.68 4.05
C ALA A 181 -30.35 -18.53 3.70
N ALA A 182 -30.88 -18.35 2.49
CA ALA A 182 -32.07 -19.03 1.97
C ALA A 182 -31.99 -19.19 0.44
N ALA A 183 -32.10 -20.45 -0.02
CA ALA A 183 -31.93 -20.94 -1.40
C ALA A 183 -30.52 -20.69 -1.99
N GLY A 184 -29.64 -21.67 -2.22
CA GLY A 184 -29.83 -23.06 -2.68
C GLY A 184 -29.38 -23.14 -4.16
N GLU A 185 -28.60 -24.10 -4.67
CA GLU A 185 -27.79 -25.21 -4.11
C GLU A 185 -26.40 -25.21 -4.81
N HIS A 186 -25.35 -26.03 -4.54
CA HIS A 186 -25.13 -27.24 -3.75
C HIS A 186 -23.86 -27.05 -2.87
N ASP A 187 -23.85 -27.46 -1.61
CA ASP A 187 -23.57 -28.82 -1.07
C ASP A 187 -22.13 -29.36 -1.22
N VAL A 188 -21.20 -28.75 -0.48
CA VAL A 188 -20.13 -29.48 0.23
C VAL A 188 -20.07 -28.89 1.65
N THR A 189 -21.10 -29.15 2.44
CA THR A 189 -21.15 -28.77 3.86
C THR A 189 -20.89 -30.01 4.70
N LEU A 190 -19.84 -29.98 5.53
CA LEU A 190 -19.49 -31.12 6.37
C LEU A 190 -20.65 -31.49 7.30
N LEU A 191 -20.94 -32.79 7.40
CA LEU A 191 -21.99 -33.32 8.26
C LEU A 191 -21.74 -32.98 9.74
N PRO A 192 -22.79 -32.80 10.56
CA PRO A 192 -22.65 -32.56 11.99
C PRO A 192 -21.83 -33.64 12.70
N VAL A 193 -21.07 -33.22 13.73
CA VAL A 193 -20.10 -34.08 14.43
C VAL A 193 -20.76 -35.34 14.98
N ASP A 194 -21.99 -35.23 15.50
CA ASP A 194 -22.78 -36.34 16.07
C ASP A 194 -23.01 -37.51 15.08
N VAL A 195 -23.02 -37.24 13.77
CA VAL A 195 -23.14 -38.28 12.73
C VAL A 195 -21.77 -38.88 12.37
N SER A 196 -20.69 -38.09 12.49
CA SER A 196 -19.31 -38.53 12.23
C SER A 196 -18.66 -39.32 13.37
N THR A 197 -19.19 -39.19 14.60
CA THR A 197 -18.67 -39.83 15.81
C THR A 197 -19.72 -40.66 16.55
N GLY A 198 -20.71 -41.19 15.83
CA GLY A 198 -21.63 -42.19 16.37
C GLY A 198 -20.85 -43.41 16.88
N GLU A 199 -21.23 -43.91 18.06
CA GLU A 199 -20.51 -44.96 18.78
C GLU A 199 -20.44 -46.26 17.98
N ALA A 200 -19.36 -46.44 17.23
CA ALA A 200 -19.00 -47.74 16.68
C ALA A 200 -18.58 -48.65 17.85
N GLU A 201 -19.41 -49.66 18.11
CA GLU A 201 -19.21 -50.68 19.15
C GLU A 201 -17.78 -51.24 19.08
N HIS A 202 -16.99 -50.98 20.12
CA HIS A 202 -15.54 -51.17 20.10
C HIS A 202 -15.17 -52.64 20.34
N GLU A 203 -15.35 -53.49 19.34
CA GLU A 203 -14.74 -54.83 19.31
C GLU A 203 -13.21 -54.71 19.51
N PRO A 204 -12.63 -55.34 20.54
CA PRO A 204 -11.23 -55.14 20.88
C PRO A 204 -10.32 -55.80 19.85
N PHE A 205 -9.38 -55.02 19.30
CA PHE A 205 -8.39 -55.49 18.33
C PHE A 205 -7.40 -56.47 19.00
N VAL A 206 -7.76 -57.75 19.03
CA VAL A 206 -6.86 -58.84 19.45
C VAL A 206 -5.75 -58.98 18.42
N ALA A 207 -4.50 -58.85 18.85
CA ALA A 207 -3.32 -58.92 17.98
C ALA A 207 -3.18 -60.31 17.33
N THR A 208 -3.69 -60.47 16.11
CA THR A 208 -3.49 -61.67 15.28
C THR A 208 -2.04 -61.79 14.84
N ARG A 209 -1.47 -62.98 15.05
CA ARG A 209 -0.06 -63.29 14.76
C ARG A 209 0.22 -63.25 13.25
N LYS A 210 1.41 -62.79 12.87
CA LYS A 210 1.96 -62.85 11.50
C LYS A 210 1.68 -64.21 10.82
N PRO A 211 1.18 -64.23 9.57
CA PRO A 211 1.38 -65.35 8.66
C PRO A 211 2.88 -65.52 8.35
N ARG A 212 3.27 -66.75 8.06
CA ARG A 212 4.66 -67.14 7.77
C ARG A 212 5.00 -66.80 6.31
N GLU A 213 6.26 -66.47 6.04
CA GLU A 213 6.77 -66.23 4.69
C GLU A 213 6.75 -67.54 3.88
N GLU A 214 6.12 -67.54 2.70
CA GLU A 214 6.29 -68.58 1.68
C GLU A 214 7.47 -68.20 0.77
N PRO A 215 8.35 -69.14 0.40
CA PRO A 215 9.50 -68.85 -0.43
C PRO A 215 9.07 -68.53 -1.87
N ILE A 216 9.46 -67.35 -2.35
CA ILE A 216 9.21 -66.91 -3.73
C ILE A 216 10.07 -67.76 -4.67
N ASP A 217 9.43 -68.45 -5.62
CA ASP A 217 10.11 -69.22 -6.65
C ASP A 217 10.78 -68.29 -7.68
N LEU A 218 12.09 -68.43 -7.87
CA LEU A 218 12.89 -67.49 -8.64
C LEU A 218 12.84 -67.76 -10.15
N ASP A 219 12.55 -69.00 -10.57
CA ASP A 219 12.56 -69.38 -12.00
C ASP A 219 11.42 -68.70 -12.78
N THR A 220 10.26 -68.46 -12.15
CA THR A 220 9.17 -67.68 -12.77
C THR A 220 9.47 -66.19 -12.88
N VAL A 221 10.41 -65.66 -12.10
CA VAL A 221 10.81 -64.24 -12.16
C VAL A 221 11.81 -64.00 -13.29
N PHE A 222 12.81 -64.87 -13.46
CA PHE A 222 13.84 -64.72 -14.50
C PHE A 222 13.38 -65.13 -15.90
N ALA A 223 12.42 -66.06 -16.02
CA ALA A 223 11.79 -66.39 -17.31
C ALA A 223 11.14 -65.17 -18.00
N LYS A 224 10.78 -64.12 -17.25
CA LYS A 224 10.12 -62.92 -17.77
C LYS A 224 11.07 -61.76 -18.13
N LEU A 225 12.38 -61.96 -18.04
CA LEU A 225 13.39 -60.90 -18.26
C LEU A 225 14.57 -61.31 -19.18
N GLY A 226 14.61 -62.56 -19.66
CA GLY A 226 15.78 -63.14 -20.31
C GLY A 226 15.77 -63.25 -21.84
N GLY A 227 16.32 -62.24 -22.53
CA GLY A 227 17.21 -62.48 -23.68
C GLY A 227 16.63 -62.53 -25.10
N SER A 228 16.69 -61.40 -25.80
CA SER A 228 16.84 -61.42 -27.26
C SER A 228 18.29 -61.83 -27.62
N ARG A 229 18.46 -62.99 -28.24
CA ARG A 229 19.66 -63.33 -29.04
C ARG A 229 19.25 -63.99 -30.35
N LYS A 230 19.84 -63.46 -31.42
CA LYS A 230 19.62 -63.79 -32.83
C LYS A 230 20.77 -64.65 -33.34
N SER A 231 20.47 -65.79 -33.97
CA SER A 231 21.27 -66.37 -35.08
C SER A 231 20.57 -67.60 -35.68
N GLU A 232 20.66 -67.72 -37.01
CA GLU A 232 20.09 -68.76 -37.86
C GLU A 232 20.60 -70.21 -37.63
N ALA A 233 19.79 -71.19 -38.07
CA ALA A 233 20.08 -72.54 -38.60
C ALA A 233 18.81 -73.41 -38.36
N GLU A 234 17.97 -73.71 -39.36
CA GLU A 234 18.11 -74.75 -40.41
C GLU A 234 17.68 -76.16 -39.95
N ASP A 235 16.80 -76.73 -40.80
CA ASP A 235 16.55 -78.15 -41.13
C ASP A 235 15.80 -79.15 -40.21
N GLU A 236 14.62 -79.53 -40.76
CA GLU A 236 14.10 -80.90 -41.03
C GLU A 236 13.48 -81.82 -39.94
N GLU A 237 12.46 -82.55 -40.45
CA GLU A 237 11.59 -83.63 -39.91
C GLU A 237 10.67 -83.37 -38.69
#